data_AF-A0A9X8BZ31-F1
#
_entry.id   AF-A0A9X8BZ31-F1
#
_cell.length_a   1.000
_cell.length_b   1.000
_cell.length_c   1.000
_cell.angle_alpha   90.00
_cell.angle_beta   90.00
_cell.angle_gamma   90.00
#
_symmetry.space_group_name_H-M   'P 1'
#
loop_
_entity.id
_entity.type
_entity.pdbx_description
1 polymer ?
#
loop_
_entity_poly.entity_id
_entity_poly.type
_entity_poly.pdbx_seq_one_letter_code
_entity_poly.pdbx_strand_id
1 'polypeptide(L)'
;MMKTVTRKKTDRLSVVRTKKQVSAIPIEFEFRNTDEEDFGTIFIDGVVVFRFNKTNARMNPQKFSNGKLSFTDSKFRDEYHFNFNTISEVKDLVKGIGLTENKLIVQVHDQYQERKLQLVYVAPSWLIQREKERMK
;
A
#
# COMPACT_ATOMS: atom_id res chain seq x y z
N MET A 1 8.02 19.18 -63.48
CA MET A 1 9.12 19.05 -62.50
C MET A 1 9.04 20.19 -61.51
N MET A 2 8.63 19.90 -60.26
CA MET A 2 8.82 20.78 -59.12
C MET A 2 9.25 19.89 -57.95
N LYS A 3 10.49 20.07 -57.48
CA LYS A 3 11.00 19.47 -56.25
C LYS A 3 10.79 20.48 -55.14
N THR A 4 9.92 20.16 -54.18
CA THR A 4 9.84 20.89 -52.92
C THR A 4 10.47 20.02 -51.84
N VAL A 5 11.54 20.55 -51.26
CA VAL A 5 12.40 19.93 -50.26
C VAL A 5 11.94 20.35 -48.86
N THR A 6 12.00 19.38 -47.95
CA THR A 6 12.07 19.49 -46.47
C THR A 6 10.91 20.07 -45.66
N ARG A 7 10.38 19.22 -44.78
CA ARG A 7 10.53 19.43 -43.32
C ARG A 7 10.62 18.07 -42.61
N LYS A 8 11.85 17.62 -42.33
CA LYS A 8 12.12 16.76 -41.16
C LYS A 8 12.08 17.68 -39.94
N LYS A 9 11.09 17.46 -39.07
CA LYS A 9 10.99 18.02 -37.70
C LYS A 9 10.14 17.01 -36.92
N THR A 10 10.53 16.45 -35.79
CA THR A 10 11.75 16.51 -34.98
C THR A 10 11.70 15.20 -34.21
N ASP A 11 12.81 14.48 -34.09
CA ASP A 11 12.92 13.37 -33.15
C ASP A 11 12.46 13.84 -31.77
N ARG A 12 11.32 13.34 -31.29
CA ARG A 12 10.95 13.42 -29.88
C ARG A 12 11.48 12.18 -29.17
N LEU A 13 12.80 12.08 -29.10
CA LEU A 13 13.48 11.40 -28.01
C LEU A 13 13.98 12.54 -27.11
N SER A 14 13.52 12.69 -25.88
CA SER A 14 13.72 11.70 -24.84
C SER A 14 12.85 12.08 -23.63
N VAL A 15 11.99 11.16 -23.19
CA VAL A 15 11.47 11.24 -21.83
C VAL A 15 12.54 10.61 -20.94
N VAL A 16 13.51 11.42 -20.52
CA VAL A 16 14.35 11.09 -19.37
C VAL A 16 13.43 11.11 -18.14
N ARG A 17 12.87 9.94 -17.81
CA ARG A 17 12.31 9.68 -16.48
C ARG A 17 13.27 8.78 -15.72
N THR A 18 14.46 9.29 -15.41
CA THR A 18 15.21 8.80 -14.25
C THR A 18 14.61 9.44 -12.98
N LYS A 19 13.34 9.14 -12.69
CA LYS A 19 12.97 9.01 -11.29
C LYS A 19 13.71 7.76 -10.86
N LYS A 20 14.80 7.92 -10.12
CA LYS A 20 15.51 6.84 -9.43
C LYS A 20 14.42 5.96 -8.85
N GLN A 21 14.18 4.80 -9.48
CA GLN A 21 13.18 3.86 -9.03
C GLN A 21 13.74 3.45 -7.68
N VAL A 22 13.17 4.00 -6.61
CA VAL A 22 13.54 3.59 -5.25
C VAL A 22 13.14 2.13 -5.23
N SER A 23 14.13 1.26 -5.41
CA SER A 23 13.93 -0.17 -5.49
C SER A 23 13.50 -0.59 -4.09
N ALA A 24 12.18 -0.59 -3.89
CA ALA A 24 11.60 -1.13 -2.67
C ALA A 24 11.64 -2.65 -2.82
N ILE A 25 12.23 -3.31 -1.84
CA ILE A 25 12.27 -4.77 -1.75
C ILE A 25 10.83 -5.21 -1.49
N PRO A 26 10.20 -6.02 -2.37
CA PRO A 26 8.87 -6.54 -2.11
C PRO A 26 8.88 -7.38 -0.83
N ILE A 27 7.95 -7.10 0.07
CA ILE A 27 7.78 -7.85 1.32
C ILE A 27 6.49 -8.65 1.21
N GLU A 28 6.63 -9.96 1.34
CA GLU A 28 5.47 -10.85 1.45
C GLU A 28 4.70 -10.53 2.72
N PHE A 29 3.38 -10.57 2.61
CA PHE A 29 2.48 -10.29 3.71
C PHE A 29 1.23 -11.15 3.60
N GLU A 30 0.55 -11.30 4.72
CA GLU A 30 -0.67 -12.08 4.82
C GLU A 30 -1.76 -11.19 5.38
N PHE A 31 -2.93 -11.19 4.73
CA PHE A 31 -4.14 -10.61 5.30
C PHE A 31 -4.91 -11.71 6.02
N ARG A 32 -5.20 -11.53 7.31
CA ARG A 32 -5.98 -12.46 8.10
C ARG A 32 -6.88 -11.70 9.09
N ASN A 33 -8.02 -12.30 9.41
CA ASN A 33 -8.83 -11.87 10.55
C ASN A 33 -8.36 -12.69 11.77
N THR A 34 -8.03 -12.01 12.86
CA THR A 34 -7.53 -12.63 14.10
C THR A 34 -8.64 -13.19 14.98
N ASP A 35 -9.83 -12.60 14.90
CA ASP A 35 -11.05 -13.04 15.57
C ASP A 35 -12.30 -12.58 14.79
N GLU A 36 -13.49 -12.82 15.35
CA GLU A 36 -14.77 -12.42 14.74
C GLU A 36 -15.03 -10.91 14.76
N GLU A 37 -14.32 -10.15 15.59
CA GLU A 37 -14.44 -8.69 15.72
C GLU A 37 -13.39 -7.93 14.89
N ASP A 38 -12.41 -8.62 14.31
CA ASP A 38 -11.35 -8.07 13.48
C ASP A 38 -11.86 -7.72 12.07
N PHE A 39 -11.70 -6.45 11.66
CA PHE A 39 -11.97 -6.02 10.28
C PHE A 39 -10.87 -6.44 9.30
N GLY A 40 -9.69 -6.78 9.80
CA GLY A 40 -8.55 -7.20 9.01
C GLY A 40 -7.23 -6.82 9.67
N THR A 41 -6.31 -7.78 9.72
CA THR A 41 -4.94 -7.58 10.18
C THR A 41 -3.96 -8.02 9.10
N ILE A 42 -2.90 -7.23 8.93
CA ILE A 42 -1.80 -7.55 8.02
C ILE A 42 -0.60 -8.03 8.83
N PHE A 43 -0.12 -9.20 8.45
CA PHE A 43 1.03 -9.88 9.02
C PHE A 43 2.20 -9.87 8.04
N ILE A 44 3.41 -9.73 8.58
CA ILE A 44 4.66 -9.98 7.85
C ILE A 44 5.43 -10.98 8.70
N ASP A 45 5.74 -12.16 8.15
CA ASP A 45 6.33 -13.30 8.88
C ASP A 45 5.62 -13.63 10.21
N GLY A 46 4.28 -13.62 10.19
CA GLY A 46 3.48 -13.90 11.39
C GLY A 46 3.47 -12.80 12.45
N VAL A 47 4.14 -11.66 12.23
CA VAL A 47 4.11 -10.49 13.11
C VAL A 47 3.07 -9.49 12.61
N VAL A 48 2.22 -8.99 13.52
CA VAL A 48 1.23 -7.94 13.22
C VAL A 48 1.94 -6.64 12.86
N VAL A 49 1.68 -6.11 11.66
CA VAL A 49 2.27 -4.85 11.19
C VAL A 49 1.22 -3.77 10.96
N PHE A 50 0.07 -4.11 10.39
CA PHE A 50 -1.03 -3.15 10.20
C PHE A 50 -2.37 -3.74 10.62
N ARG A 51 -3.31 -2.88 10.99
CA ARG A 51 -4.67 -3.26 11.38
C ARG A 51 -5.72 -2.30 10.83
N PHE A 52 -6.90 -2.85 10.57
CA PHE A 52 -8.11 -2.09 10.31
C PHE A 52 -8.94 -1.99 11.60
N ASN A 53 -9.12 -0.78 12.14
CA ASN A 53 -9.95 -0.59 13.33
C ASN A 53 -11.24 0.15 13.01
N LYS A 54 -12.29 -0.17 13.77
CA LYS A 54 -13.55 0.57 13.76
C LYS A 54 -13.34 2.03 14.13
N THR A 55 -13.99 2.93 13.41
CA THR A 55 -14.05 4.36 13.77
C THR A 55 -15.22 4.69 14.70
N ASN A 56 -16.16 3.74 14.87
CA ASN A 56 -17.30 3.85 15.76
C ASN A 56 -17.53 2.52 16.50
N ALA A 57 -17.83 2.59 17.80
CA ALA A 57 -18.05 1.44 18.67
C ALA A 57 -19.14 0.46 18.18
N ARG A 58 -20.14 0.93 17.43
CA ARG A 58 -21.27 0.11 16.93
C ARG A 58 -20.93 -0.73 15.69
N MET A 59 -19.75 -0.57 15.12
CA MET A 59 -19.35 -1.32 13.92
C MET A 59 -18.97 -2.75 14.30
N ASN A 60 -19.51 -3.72 13.56
CA ASN A 60 -19.21 -5.14 13.69
C ASN A 60 -18.91 -5.73 12.30
N PRO A 61 -17.81 -6.48 12.11
CA PRO A 61 -17.45 -7.06 10.81
C PRO A 61 -18.55 -7.95 10.20
N GLN A 62 -19.25 -8.74 11.02
CA GLN A 62 -20.29 -9.68 10.56
C GLN A 62 -21.52 -8.99 9.97
N LYS A 63 -21.77 -7.73 10.34
CA LYS A 63 -22.90 -6.91 9.86
C LYS A 63 -22.44 -5.70 9.06
N PHE A 64 -21.19 -5.72 8.57
CA PHE A 64 -20.62 -4.57 7.89
C PHE A 64 -21.19 -4.42 6.48
N SER A 65 -22.02 -3.40 6.27
CA SER A 65 -22.69 -3.10 4.98
C SER A 65 -22.30 -1.76 4.38
N ASN A 66 -21.57 -0.93 5.12
CA ASN A 66 -20.86 0.29 4.70
C ASN A 66 -20.19 0.89 5.96
N GLY A 67 -19.01 1.48 5.83
CA GLY A 67 -18.47 2.31 6.90
C GLY A 67 -17.04 2.79 6.66
N LYS A 68 -16.63 3.71 7.53
CA LYS A 68 -15.27 4.25 7.57
C LYS A 68 -14.44 3.42 8.55
N LEU A 69 -13.33 2.87 8.09
CA LEU A 69 -12.35 2.18 8.92
C LEU A 69 -11.05 2.98 8.98
N SER A 70 -10.35 2.85 10.10
CA SER A 70 -8.99 3.35 10.26
C SER A 70 -8.01 2.26 9.86
N PHE A 71 -6.98 2.63 9.11
CA PHE A 71 -5.85 1.79 8.75
C PHE A 71 -4.61 2.36 9.44
N THR A 72 -3.96 1.56 10.28
CA THR A 72 -2.86 2.03 11.12
C THR A 72 -1.79 0.98 11.31
N ASP A 73 -0.59 1.42 11.68
CA ASP A 73 0.50 0.53 12.08
C ASP A 73 0.23 -0.09 13.45
N SER A 74 0.96 -1.16 13.79
CA SER A 74 0.81 -1.87 15.06
C SER A 74 1.12 -1.01 16.30
N LYS A 75 1.64 0.20 16.12
CA LYS A 75 1.91 1.17 17.19
C LYS A 75 0.94 2.35 17.21
N PHE A 76 -0.10 2.34 16.36
CA PHE A 76 -1.15 3.37 16.29
C PHE A 76 -0.64 4.79 16.06
N ARG A 77 0.47 4.95 15.34
CA ARG A 77 1.14 6.26 15.16
C ARG A 77 0.63 7.01 13.96
N ASP A 78 0.49 6.29 12.86
CA ASP A 78 0.10 6.84 11.57
C ASP A 78 -1.25 6.23 11.20
N GLU A 79 -2.30 7.05 11.24
CA GLU A 79 -3.68 6.60 10.99
C GLU A 79 -4.21 7.22 9.70
N TYR A 80 -4.60 6.36 8.76
CA TYR A 80 -5.31 6.75 7.55
C TYR A 80 -6.72 6.22 7.61
N HIS A 81 -7.67 6.92 6.97
CA HIS A 81 -9.04 6.46 6.99
C HIS A 81 -9.55 6.19 5.59
N PHE A 82 -10.29 5.09 5.45
CA PHE A 82 -10.84 4.61 4.19
C PHE A 82 -12.32 4.27 4.38
N ASN A 83 -13.12 4.51 3.35
CA ASN A 83 -14.51 4.10 3.32
C ASN A 83 -14.61 2.79 2.54
N PHE A 84 -15.50 1.91 2.99
CA PHE A 84 -15.74 0.61 2.37
C PHE A 84 -17.24 0.35 2.33
N ASN A 85 -17.73 -0.24 1.24
CA ASN A 85 -19.11 -0.69 1.15
C ASN A 85 -19.26 -2.11 1.71
N THR A 86 -18.22 -2.95 1.62
CA THR A 86 -18.27 -4.34 2.05
C THR A 86 -16.99 -4.78 2.73
N ILE A 87 -17.06 -5.84 3.55
CA ILE A 87 -15.89 -6.39 4.25
C ILE A 87 -14.88 -7.01 3.27
N SER A 88 -15.33 -7.48 2.10
CA SER A 88 -14.45 -8.00 1.05
C SER A 88 -13.51 -6.94 0.50
N GLU A 89 -13.97 -5.69 0.35
CA GLU A 89 -13.15 -4.58 -0.15
C GLU A 89 -11.98 -4.25 0.79
N VAL A 90 -12.12 -4.50 2.09
CA VAL A 90 -11.06 -4.28 3.08
C VAL A 90 -9.84 -5.16 2.78
N LYS A 91 -10.08 -6.43 2.41
CA LYS A 91 -9.01 -7.38 2.03
C LYS A 91 -8.27 -6.91 0.78
N ASP A 92 -9.00 -6.24 -0.10
CA ASP A 92 -8.49 -5.76 -1.38
C ASP A 92 -7.80 -4.40 -1.31
N LEU A 93 -7.82 -3.70 -0.18
CA LEU A 93 -7.22 -2.36 -0.09
C LEU A 93 -5.72 -2.41 -0.34
N VAL A 94 -4.98 -3.28 0.37
CA VAL A 94 -3.52 -3.35 0.28
C VAL A 94 -3.11 -4.24 -0.88
N LYS A 95 -2.45 -3.65 -1.88
CA LYS A 95 -2.00 -4.35 -3.09
C LYS A 95 -0.53 -4.73 -3.07
N GLY A 96 0.25 -4.17 -2.15
CA GLY A 96 1.67 -4.47 -2.04
C GLY A 96 2.32 -3.77 -0.85
N ILE A 97 3.36 -4.39 -0.30
CA ILE A 97 4.21 -3.80 0.73
C ILE A 97 5.64 -3.88 0.22
N GLY A 98 6.36 -2.77 0.28
CA GLY A 98 7.77 -2.69 -0.07
C GLY A 98 8.59 -2.11 1.06
N LEU A 99 9.81 -2.61 1.26
CA LEU A 99 10.78 -2.05 2.18
C LEU A 99 11.82 -1.23 1.42
N THR A 100 12.07 0.00 1.84
CA THR A 100 13.21 0.79 1.36
C THR A 100 13.92 1.44 2.53
N GLU A 101 15.23 1.19 2.67
CA GLU A 101 16.06 1.68 3.78
C GLU A 101 15.41 1.41 5.15
N ASN A 102 14.75 2.41 5.74
CA ASN A 102 14.06 2.35 7.02
C ASN A 102 12.54 2.60 6.93
N LYS A 103 11.95 2.47 5.73
CA LYS A 103 10.54 2.78 5.45
C LYS A 103 9.81 1.59 4.86
N LEU A 104 8.58 1.38 5.32
CA LEU A 104 7.60 0.54 4.65
C LEU A 104 6.72 1.41 3.75
N ILE A 105 6.67 1.05 2.47
CA ILE A 105 5.79 1.65 1.49
C ILE A 105 4.63 0.67 1.27
N VAL A 106 3.44 1.06 1.73
CA VAL A 106 2.21 0.31 1.53
C VAL A 106 1.48 0.88 0.32
N GLN A 107 1.35 0.07 -0.72
CA GLN A 107 0.59 0.42 -1.92
C GLN A 107 -0.87 0.06 -1.69
N VAL A 108 -1.74 1.06 -1.73
CA VAL A 108 -3.18 0.89 -1.52
C VAL A 108 -3.99 1.28 -2.74
N HIS A 109 -5.08 0.56 -2.95
CA HIS A 109 -6.09 0.87 -3.95
C HIS A 109 -7.42 1.13 -3.24
N ASP A 110 -7.73 2.41 -3.04
CA ASP A 110 -8.97 2.88 -2.44
C ASP A 110 -10.07 2.79 -3.51
N GLN A 111 -10.79 1.66 -3.52
CA GLN A 111 -11.84 1.37 -4.49
C GLN A 111 -13.02 2.34 -4.36
N TYR A 112 -13.34 2.79 -3.15
CA TYR A 112 -14.43 3.73 -2.90
C TYR A 112 -14.18 5.09 -3.57
N GLN A 113 -12.94 5.57 -3.57
CA GLN A 113 -12.55 6.83 -4.22
C GLN A 113 -11.85 6.64 -5.58
N GLU A 114 -11.80 5.40 -6.09
CA GLU A 114 -11.13 5.02 -7.35
C GLU A 114 -9.69 5.56 -7.49
N ARG A 115 -8.90 5.50 -6.41
CA ARG A 115 -7.53 6.07 -6.39
C ARG A 115 -6.48 5.10 -5.88
N LYS A 116 -5.26 5.27 -6.40
CA LYS A 116 -4.07 4.53 -5.95
C LYS A 116 -3.21 5.45 -5.10
N LEU A 117 -2.82 4.99 -3.91
CA LEU A 117 -1.98 5.75 -3.00
C LEU A 117 -0.77 4.92 -2.56
N GLN A 118 0.25 5.62 -2.08
CA GLN A 118 1.39 5.03 -1.38
C GLN A 118 1.45 5.63 0.02
N LEU A 119 1.24 4.80 1.03
CA LEU A 119 1.35 5.18 2.42
C LEU A 119 2.76 4.80 2.89
N VAL A 120 3.39 5.69 3.67
CA VAL A 120 4.78 5.53 4.09
C VAL A 120 4.84 5.48 5.59
N TYR A 121 5.36 4.37 6.12
CA TYR A 121 5.51 4.11 7.54
C TYR A 121 6.98 3.88 7.88
N VAL A 122 7.33 4.08 9.15
CA VAL A 122 8.64 3.64 9.65
C VAL A 122 8.67 2.12 9.70
N ALA A 123 9.66 1.50 9.08
CA ALA A 123 9.80 0.06 9.09
C ALA A 123 10.19 -0.45 10.50
N PRO A 124 9.61 -1.56 10.97
CA PRO A 124 10.07 -2.22 12.19
C PRO A 124 11.55 -2.60 12.11
N SER A 125 12.30 -2.41 13.19
CA SER A 125 13.75 -2.68 13.22
C SER A 125 14.10 -4.12 12.87
N TRP A 126 13.31 -5.08 13.34
CA TRP A 126 13.49 -6.51 13.04
C TRP A 126 13.40 -6.80 11.54
N LEU A 127 12.50 -6.12 10.82
CA LEU A 127 12.30 -6.31 9.40
C LEU A 127 13.47 -5.74 8.59
N ILE A 128 13.98 -4.57 9.00
CA ILE A 128 15.18 -3.96 8.43
C ILE A 128 16.39 -4.88 8.61
N GLN A 129 16.56 -5.45 9.81
CA GLN A 129 17.66 -6.35 10.11
C GLN A 129 17.58 -7.65 9.29
N ARG A 130 16.41 -8.27 9.23
CA ARG A 130 16.16 -9.50 8.44
C ARG A 130 16.57 -9.33 6.98
N GLU A 131 16.12 -8.25 6.33
CA GLU A 131 16.44 -8.02 4.92
C GLU A 131 17.92 -7.68 4.71
N LYS A 132 18.57 -6.99 5.65
CA LYS A 132 20.03 -6.80 5.62
C LYS A 132 20.80 -8.12 5.70
N GLU A 133 20.30 -9.09 6.45
CA GLU A 133 20.91 -10.41 6.57
C GLU A 133 20.69 -11.27 5.33
N ARG A 134 19.52 -11.19 4.67
CA ARG A 134 19.24 -11.89 3.40
C ARG A 134 20.05 -11.40 2.21
N MET A 135 20.51 -10.16 2.24
CA MET A 135 21.29 -9.53 1.16
C MET A 135 22.80 -9.68 1.31
N LYS A 136 23.27 -10.23 2.43
CA LYS A 136 24.69 -10.58 2.64
C LYS A 136 24.97 -11.95 2.04
#